data_AF-A0A0D0MSG8-F1
#
_entry.id   AF-A0A0D0MSG8-F1
#
_cell.length_a   1.000
_cell.length_b   1.000
_cell.length_c   1.000
_cell.angle_alpha   90.00
_cell.angle_beta   90.00
_cell.angle_gamma   90.00
#
_symmetry.space_group_name_H-M   'P 1'
#
loop_
_entity.id
_entity.type
_entity.pdbx_description
1 polymer ?
#
loop_
_entity_poly.entity_id
_entity_poly.type
_entity_poly.pdbx_seq_one_letter_code
_entity_poly.pdbx_strand_id
1 'polypeptide(L)'
;MTIVAVTALAPDPQRLSDLAGTLARYGLKALGGVWETTPQKVVALDWRPMVDAFVAQRAAHWLVLADAKALQDPSVRYGLNLIAASLRSALGADFGIAVLWPEARGAGAGGGAEVAPRPALPAQLRDALVLESGAAWPAKLVARMHRARSGAAAAADRLSVHGNEQLGQWVELAPGAGSWQGVMFAVAGEGASIDFQATGPSGGLPETSTIAYGQSGLKLESAGRTFTGWALRNEIGATASGPVSYYARVRGRPEALLWMPYTEEDDADATLLALD
;
A
#
# COMPACT_ATOMS: atom_id res chain seq x y z
N MET A 1 6.68 -5.40 -24.48
CA MET A 1 6.10 -4.06 -24.26
C MET A 1 5.94 -3.86 -22.77
N THR A 2 6.39 -2.73 -22.20
CA THR A 2 6.40 -2.51 -20.75
C THR A 2 5.01 -2.11 -20.26
N ILE A 3 4.52 -2.75 -19.20
CA ILE A 3 3.19 -2.49 -18.63
C ILE A 3 3.27 -1.40 -17.56
N VAL A 4 2.38 -0.42 -17.63
CA VAL A 4 2.11 0.55 -16.56
C VAL A 4 0.72 0.26 -16.00
N ALA A 5 0.67 -0.08 -14.72
CA ALA A 5 -0.59 -0.21 -13.99
C ALA A 5 -1.20 1.18 -13.80
N VAL A 6 -2.48 1.35 -14.11
CA VAL A 6 -3.19 2.63 -14.05
C VAL A 6 -4.41 2.50 -13.15
N THR A 7 -4.52 3.41 -12.19
CA THR A 7 -5.70 3.54 -11.32
C THR A 7 -6.19 4.97 -11.36
N ALA A 8 -7.40 5.20 -11.87
CA ALA A 8 -8.03 6.51 -11.85
C ALA A 8 -8.99 6.64 -10.68
N LEU A 9 -8.82 7.69 -9.87
CA LEU A 9 -9.65 7.94 -8.68
C LEU A 9 -11.00 8.59 -9.01
N ALA A 10 -11.18 9.07 -10.24
CA ALA A 10 -12.43 9.64 -10.73
C ALA A 10 -12.75 9.06 -12.12
N PRO A 11 -14.03 8.87 -12.46
CA PRO A 11 -14.44 8.41 -13.78
C PRO A 11 -14.19 9.52 -14.81
N ASP A 12 -13.23 9.28 -15.69
CA ASP A 12 -12.94 10.13 -16.85
C ASP A 12 -12.46 9.26 -18.03
N PRO A 13 -13.39 8.70 -18.81
CA PRO A 13 -13.07 7.82 -19.93
C PRO A 13 -12.20 8.50 -20.99
N GLN A 14 -12.39 9.80 -21.22
CA GLN A 14 -11.61 10.56 -22.20
C GLN A 14 -10.16 10.68 -21.73
N ARG A 15 -9.92 11.10 -20.48
CA ARG A 15 -8.58 11.17 -19.90
C ARG A 15 -7.87 9.82 -19.90
N LEU A 16 -8.58 8.73 -19.64
CA LEU A 16 -8.02 7.38 -19.71
C LEU A 16 -7.63 6.98 -21.14
N SER A 17 -8.46 7.32 -22.13
CA SER A 17 -8.16 7.07 -23.55
C SER A 17 -6.95 7.87 -24.03
N ASP A 18 -6.90 9.17 -23.70
CA ASP A 18 -5.79 10.06 -24.03
C ASP A 18 -4.48 9.63 -23.36
N LEU A 19 -4.56 9.20 -22.09
CA LEU A 19 -3.44 8.61 -21.36
C LEU A 19 -2.92 7.36 -22.08
N ALA A 20 -3.80 6.43 -22.44
CA ALA A 20 -3.41 5.19 -23.11
C ALA A 20 -2.74 5.47 -24.47
N GLY A 21 -3.30 6.39 -25.26
CA GLY A 21 -2.70 6.83 -26.52
C GLY A 21 -1.33 7.49 -26.33
N THR A 22 -1.18 8.28 -25.26
CA THR A 22 0.10 8.92 -24.91
C THR A 22 1.14 7.87 -24.51
N LEU A 23 0.81 6.95 -23.61
CA LEU A 23 1.72 5.87 -23.17
C LEU A 23 2.16 4.99 -24.34
N ALA A 24 1.25 4.67 -25.27
CA ALA A 24 1.57 3.87 -26.46
C ALA A 24 2.63 4.52 -27.35
N ARG A 25 2.64 5.85 -27.49
CA ARG A 25 3.67 6.59 -28.24
C ARG A 25 5.06 6.47 -27.62
N TYR A 26 5.14 6.17 -26.33
CA TYR A 26 6.40 5.91 -25.60
C TYR A 26 6.71 4.41 -25.44
N GLY A 27 5.99 3.53 -26.17
CA GLY A 27 6.21 2.08 -26.10
C GLY A 27 5.71 1.43 -24.81
N LEU A 28 4.81 2.10 -24.07
CA LEU A 28 4.21 1.64 -22.83
C LEU A 28 2.77 1.18 -23.06
N LYS A 29 2.33 0.14 -22.33
CA LYS A 29 0.94 -0.32 -22.32
C LYS A 29 0.27 0.05 -21.01
N ALA A 30 -0.85 0.76 -21.06
CA ALA A 30 -1.70 0.96 -19.90
C ALA A 30 -2.46 -0.33 -19.56
N LEU A 31 -2.52 -0.68 -18.28
CA LEU A 31 -3.35 -1.75 -17.74
C LEU A 31 -4.10 -1.23 -16.52
N GLY A 32 -5.42 -1.34 -16.50
CA GLY A 32 -6.26 -0.84 -15.41
C GLY A 32 -7.27 0.20 -15.91
N GLY A 33 -7.76 1.05 -15.01
CA GLY A 33 -8.85 1.96 -15.30
C GLY A 33 -9.36 2.69 -14.06
N VAL A 34 -10.66 3.01 -14.07
CA VAL A 34 -11.33 3.66 -12.94
C VAL A 34 -11.43 2.69 -11.77
N TRP A 35 -11.09 3.16 -10.57
CA TRP A 35 -11.34 2.43 -9.34
C TRP A 35 -12.66 2.89 -8.73
N GLU A 36 -13.74 2.21 -9.11
CA GLU A 36 -15.08 2.45 -8.59
C GLU A 36 -15.21 1.87 -7.17
N THR A 37 -14.90 2.70 -6.19
CA THR A 37 -14.79 2.25 -4.79
C THR A 37 -15.71 3.03 -3.86
N THR A 38 -16.18 2.34 -2.84
CA THR A 38 -16.88 2.90 -1.67
C THR A 38 -16.18 2.41 -0.41
N PRO A 39 -16.39 3.02 0.76
CA PRO A 39 -15.82 2.53 2.01
C PRO A 39 -16.00 1.02 2.23
N GLN A 40 -17.18 0.49 1.89
CA GLN A 40 -17.51 -0.92 2.04
C GLN A 40 -16.70 -1.79 1.07
N LYS A 41 -16.60 -1.39 -0.21
CA LYS A 41 -15.80 -2.11 -1.21
C LYS A 41 -14.32 -2.15 -0.88
N VAL A 42 -13.80 -1.07 -0.27
CA VAL A 42 -12.39 -1.04 0.17
C VAL A 42 -12.14 -2.08 1.26
N VAL A 43 -13.02 -2.16 2.28
CA VAL A 43 -12.91 -3.13 3.38
C VAL A 43 -13.16 -4.56 2.89
N ALA A 44 -14.02 -4.76 1.90
CA ALA A 44 -14.24 -6.05 1.24
C ALA A 44 -13.09 -6.51 0.33
N LEU A 45 -12.07 -5.64 0.13
CA LEU A 45 -10.91 -5.88 -0.72
C LEU A 45 -11.26 -6.06 -2.21
N ASP A 46 -12.31 -5.38 -2.70
CA ASP A 46 -12.73 -5.44 -4.12
C ASP A 46 -11.65 -4.94 -5.10
N TRP A 47 -10.65 -4.22 -4.62
CA TRP A 47 -9.49 -3.79 -5.40
C TRP A 47 -8.48 -4.92 -5.65
N ARG A 48 -8.57 -6.05 -4.94
CA ARG A 48 -7.58 -7.13 -5.02
C ARG A 48 -7.43 -7.73 -6.42
N PRO A 49 -8.51 -8.05 -7.16
CA PRO A 49 -8.38 -8.53 -8.55
C PRO A 49 -7.61 -7.58 -9.47
N MET A 50 -7.72 -6.25 -9.25
CA MET A 50 -6.94 -5.26 -9.99
C MET A 50 -5.44 -5.40 -9.68
N VAL A 51 -5.08 -5.55 -8.42
CA VAL A 51 -3.67 -5.79 -8.01
C VAL A 51 -3.15 -7.11 -8.55
N ASP A 52 -3.93 -8.19 -8.47
CA ASP A 52 -3.54 -9.49 -9.01
C ASP A 52 -3.30 -9.41 -10.52
N ALA A 53 -4.12 -8.67 -11.27
CA ALA A 53 -3.91 -8.41 -12.68
C ALA A 53 -2.61 -7.63 -12.95
N PHE A 54 -2.29 -6.63 -12.13
CA PHE A 54 -1.03 -5.86 -12.24
C PHE A 54 0.19 -6.74 -11.97
N VAL A 55 0.11 -7.61 -10.96
CA VAL A 55 1.18 -8.54 -10.59
C VAL A 55 1.38 -9.60 -11.68
N ALA A 56 0.30 -10.21 -12.17
CA ALA A 56 0.35 -11.23 -13.23
C ALA A 56 0.98 -10.70 -14.52
N GLN A 57 0.74 -9.43 -14.85
CA GLN A 57 1.32 -8.77 -16.02
C GLN A 57 2.69 -8.15 -15.74
N ARG A 58 3.23 -8.34 -14.52
CA ARG A 58 4.49 -7.77 -14.06
C ARG A 58 4.61 -6.29 -14.39
N ALA A 59 3.60 -5.51 -14.00
CA ALA A 59 3.63 -4.07 -14.15
C ALA A 59 4.98 -3.51 -13.67
N ALA A 60 5.54 -2.55 -14.41
CA ALA A 60 6.84 -1.95 -14.08
C ALA A 60 6.71 -0.68 -13.22
N HIS A 61 5.52 -0.10 -13.23
CA HIS A 61 5.17 1.08 -12.46
C HIS A 61 3.67 1.11 -12.19
N TRP A 62 3.26 1.77 -11.12
CA TRP A 62 1.87 2.11 -10.86
C TRP A 62 1.66 3.61 -10.98
N LEU A 63 0.75 4.01 -11.86
CA LEU A 63 0.37 5.38 -12.13
C LEU A 63 -1.05 5.63 -11.58
N VAL A 64 -1.14 6.46 -10.55
CA VAL A 64 -2.41 6.90 -9.98
C VAL A 64 -2.83 8.21 -10.64
N LEU A 65 -3.97 8.23 -11.32
CA LEU A 65 -4.57 9.48 -11.79
C LEU A 65 -5.30 10.12 -10.61
N ALA A 66 -4.69 11.15 -10.05
CA ALA A 66 -5.19 11.81 -8.87
C ALA A 66 -6.51 12.53 -9.13
N ASP A 67 -7.33 12.57 -8.09
CA ASP A 67 -8.47 13.45 -7.93
C ASP A 67 -8.40 14.04 -6.52
N ALA A 68 -8.41 15.36 -6.41
CA ALA A 68 -8.21 16.04 -5.13
C ALA A 68 -9.35 15.75 -4.16
N LYS A 69 -10.58 15.61 -4.66
CA LYS A 69 -11.77 15.33 -3.84
C LYS A 69 -11.72 13.88 -3.31
N ALA A 70 -11.40 12.91 -4.16
CA ALA A 70 -11.27 11.52 -3.78
C ALA A 70 -10.16 11.31 -2.73
N LEU A 71 -9.03 12.03 -2.85
CA LEU A 71 -7.93 11.94 -1.88
C LEU A 71 -8.22 12.57 -0.52
N GLN A 72 -9.35 13.26 -0.34
CA GLN A 72 -9.85 13.68 0.98
C GLN A 72 -10.64 12.57 1.67
N ASP A 73 -11.08 11.54 0.95
CA ASP A 73 -11.82 10.41 1.52
C ASP A 73 -10.85 9.44 2.22
N PRO A 74 -10.96 9.27 3.56
CA PRO A 74 -10.10 8.35 4.30
C PRO A 74 -10.15 6.90 3.81
N SER A 75 -11.26 6.45 3.21
CA SER A 75 -11.36 5.11 2.64
C SER A 75 -10.56 4.94 1.35
N VAL A 76 -10.50 5.97 0.51
CA VAL A 76 -9.65 5.97 -0.69
C VAL A 76 -8.18 5.93 -0.28
N ARG A 77 -7.80 6.78 0.69
CA ARG A 77 -6.43 6.85 1.23
C ARG A 77 -6.00 5.51 1.84
N TYR A 78 -6.90 4.90 2.61
CA TYR A 78 -6.74 3.56 3.16
C TYR A 78 -6.45 2.51 2.08
N GLY A 79 -7.32 2.38 1.07
CA GLY A 79 -7.11 1.37 0.04
C GLY A 79 -5.87 1.65 -0.82
N LEU A 80 -5.50 2.92 -1.06
CA LEU A 80 -4.24 3.25 -1.74
C LEU A 80 -3.00 2.78 -0.95
N ASN A 81 -3.00 2.92 0.38
CA ASN A 81 -1.94 2.38 1.22
C ASN A 81 -1.84 0.86 1.09
N LEU A 82 -2.97 0.15 1.12
CA LEU A 82 -2.98 -1.32 1.02
C LEU A 82 -2.55 -1.80 -0.37
N ILE A 83 -3.04 -1.17 -1.44
CA ILE A 83 -2.63 -1.46 -2.82
C ILE A 83 -1.13 -1.26 -2.99
N ALA A 84 -0.58 -0.15 -2.49
CA ALA A 84 0.84 0.14 -2.56
C ALA A 84 1.68 -0.92 -1.82
N ALA A 85 1.26 -1.32 -0.62
CA ALA A 85 1.92 -2.37 0.16
C ALA A 85 1.91 -3.71 -0.60
N SER A 86 0.75 -4.16 -1.08
CA SER A 86 0.62 -5.39 -1.86
C SER A 86 1.46 -5.38 -3.14
N LEU A 87 1.48 -4.27 -3.89
CA LEU A 87 2.29 -4.14 -5.10
C LEU A 87 3.79 -4.19 -4.80
N ARG A 88 4.26 -3.50 -3.75
CA ARG A 88 5.67 -3.56 -3.33
C ARG A 88 6.07 -4.93 -2.82
N SER A 89 5.19 -5.61 -2.08
CA SER A 89 5.45 -6.98 -1.63
C SER A 89 5.58 -7.95 -2.82
N ALA A 90 4.76 -7.78 -3.87
CA ALA A 90 4.72 -8.71 -4.99
C ALA A 90 5.71 -8.38 -6.13
N LEU A 91 5.99 -7.10 -6.38
CA LEU A 91 6.79 -6.62 -7.52
C LEU A 91 8.16 -6.03 -7.12
N GLY A 92 8.46 -6.02 -5.82
CA GLY A 92 9.71 -5.54 -5.22
C GLY A 92 9.50 -4.29 -4.37
N ALA A 93 10.25 -4.17 -3.26
CA ALA A 93 10.10 -3.06 -2.31
C ALA A 93 10.33 -1.67 -2.94
N ASP A 94 11.11 -1.63 -4.02
CA ASP A 94 11.42 -0.46 -4.84
C ASP A 94 10.44 -0.26 -6.02
N PHE A 95 9.33 -1.02 -6.05
CA PHE A 95 8.30 -0.88 -7.08
C PHE A 95 7.82 0.57 -7.12
N GLY A 96 7.94 1.16 -8.31
CA GLY A 96 7.79 2.59 -8.48
C GLY A 96 6.32 3.01 -8.62
N ILE A 97 5.99 4.09 -7.93
CA ILE A 97 4.66 4.69 -7.92
C ILE A 97 4.78 6.13 -8.43
N ALA A 98 3.86 6.53 -9.29
CA ALA A 98 3.71 7.89 -9.79
C ALA A 98 2.26 8.36 -9.58
N VAL A 99 2.09 9.65 -9.34
CA VAL A 99 0.78 10.30 -9.17
C VAL A 99 0.66 11.42 -10.19
N LEU A 100 -0.31 11.31 -11.10
CA LEU A 100 -0.56 12.31 -12.14
C LEU A 100 -1.75 13.19 -11.75
N TRP A 101 -1.46 14.45 -11.44
CA TRP A 101 -2.47 15.46 -11.15
C TRP A 101 -3.14 15.97 -12.44
N PRO A 102 -4.45 16.25 -12.41
CA PRO A 102 -5.11 16.95 -13.50
C PRO A 102 -4.60 18.38 -13.60
N GLU A 103 -4.87 19.01 -14.74
CA GLU A 103 -4.35 20.34 -15.03
C GLU A 103 -4.98 21.32 -14.04
N ALA A 104 -4.17 22.22 -13.49
CA ALA A 104 -4.70 23.28 -12.65
C ALA A 104 -5.60 24.16 -13.52
N ARG A 105 -6.92 23.98 -13.44
CA ARG A 105 -7.90 24.89 -14.04
C ARG A 105 -7.67 26.28 -13.42
N GLY A 106 -6.99 27.16 -14.16
CA GLY A 106 -6.72 28.54 -13.73
C GLY A 106 -5.41 29.14 -14.22
N ALA A 107 -4.45 28.36 -14.72
CA ALA A 107 -3.16 28.90 -15.19
C ALA A 107 -3.19 29.49 -16.64
N GLY A 108 -4.39 29.72 -17.19
CA GLY A 108 -4.58 30.37 -18.48
C GLY A 108 -4.82 31.88 -18.31
N ALA A 109 -3.82 32.68 -18.69
CA ALA A 109 -3.85 34.12 -18.96
C ALA A 109 -4.97 34.95 -18.28
N GLY A 110 -4.71 35.45 -17.07
CA GLY A 110 -5.34 36.68 -16.56
C GLY A 110 -6.38 36.55 -15.45
N GLY A 111 -6.71 35.34 -14.99
CA GLY A 111 -7.60 35.16 -13.84
C GLY A 111 -6.87 34.62 -12.63
N GLY A 112 -6.72 35.42 -11.57
CA GLY A 112 -6.14 35.01 -10.28
C GLY A 112 -7.02 34.02 -9.49
N ALA A 113 -7.43 32.93 -10.12
CA ALA A 113 -8.10 31.84 -9.44
C ALA A 113 -7.06 31.08 -8.61
N GLU A 114 -7.22 31.14 -7.30
CA GLU A 114 -6.39 30.45 -6.33
C GLU A 114 -6.45 28.94 -6.59
N VAL A 115 -5.33 28.34 -7.01
CA VAL A 115 -5.24 26.90 -7.23
C VAL A 115 -5.39 26.23 -5.87
N ALA A 116 -6.48 25.49 -5.67
CA ALA A 116 -6.72 24.78 -4.41
C ALA A 116 -5.49 23.92 -4.06
N PRO A 117 -5.00 23.97 -2.81
CA PRO A 117 -3.83 23.22 -2.41
C PRO A 117 -4.08 21.73 -2.55
N ARG A 118 -3.05 21.00 -2.99
CA ARG A 118 -3.13 19.54 -3.13
C ARG A 118 -3.20 18.89 -1.76
N PRO A 119 -4.06 17.88 -1.56
CA PRO A 119 -3.99 17.08 -0.36
C PRO A 119 -2.65 16.35 -0.27
N ALA A 120 -2.19 16.13 0.96
CA ALA A 120 -1.05 15.28 1.24
C ALA A 120 -1.32 13.85 0.73
N LEU A 121 -0.31 13.18 0.18
CA LEU A 121 -0.45 11.80 -0.28
C LEU A 121 -0.54 10.82 0.91
N PRO A 122 -1.23 9.68 0.74
CA PRO A 122 -1.20 8.59 1.71
C PRO A 122 0.23 8.14 2.04
N ALA A 123 0.46 7.58 3.23
CA ALA A 123 1.81 7.26 3.74
C ALA A 123 2.67 6.46 2.76
N GLN A 124 2.11 5.41 2.17
CA GLN A 124 2.81 4.56 1.19
C GLN A 124 3.09 5.26 -0.15
N LEU A 125 2.44 6.38 -0.43
CA LEU A 125 2.59 7.17 -1.66
C LEU A 125 3.41 8.45 -1.45
N ARG A 126 3.93 8.73 -0.25
CA ARG A 126 4.66 9.98 0.04
C ARG A 126 5.86 10.21 -0.87
N ASP A 127 6.59 9.14 -1.23
CA ASP A 127 7.76 9.20 -2.12
C ASP A 127 7.42 8.96 -3.60
N ALA A 128 6.14 8.99 -3.96
CA ALA A 128 5.71 8.80 -5.34
C ALA A 128 6.24 9.93 -6.24
N LEU A 129 6.52 9.59 -7.50
CA LEU A 129 6.81 10.59 -8.52
C LEU A 129 5.56 11.43 -8.80
N VAL A 130 5.56 12.68 -8.34
CA VAL A 130 4.46 13.63 -8.62
C VAL A 130 4.62 14.20 -10.03
N LEU A 131 3.57 14.05 -10.83
CA LEU A 131 3.48 14.46 -12.22
C LEU A 131 2.34 15.46 -12.44
N GLU A 132 2.54 16.37 -13.39
CA GLU A 132 1.56 17.34 -13.85
C GLU A 132 1.02 16.94 -15.21
N SER A 133 -0.28 17.11 -15.47
CA SER A 133 -0.79 16.97 -16.83
C SER A 133 -0.28 18.14 -17.69
N GLY A 134 0.80 17.88 -18.41
CA GLY A 134 1.37 18.73 -19.44
C GLY A 134 2.28 17.89 -20.34
N ALA A 135 2.87 18.49 -21.38
CA ALA A 135 3.62 17.75 -22.39
C ALA A 135 4.79 16.90 -21.84
N ALA A 136 5.34 17.25 -20.68
CA ALA A 136 6.56 16.64 -20.13
C ALA A 136 6.35 15.39 -19.27
N TRP A 137 5.14 15.10 -18.78
CA TRP A 137 4.95 13.98 -17.83
C TRP A 137 5.29 12.60 -18.40
N PRO A 138 5.00 12.26 -19.68
CA PRO A 138 5.27 10.91 -20.17
C PRO A 138 6.78 10.63 -20.19
N ALA A 139 7.57 11.62 -20.61
CA ALA A 139 9.03 11.53 -20.61
C ALA A 139 9.59 11.35 -19.19
N LYS A 140 9.05 12.09 -18.20
CA LYS A 140 9.44 11.94 -16.78
C LYS A 140 9.12 10.54 -16.24
N LEU A 141 7.95 9.99 -16.57
CA LEU A 141 7.56 8.64 -16.18
C LEU A 141 8.51 7.61 -16.79
N VAL A 142 8.76 7.67 -18.10
CA VAL A 142 9.69 6.77 -18.80
C VAL A 142 11.09 6.85 -18.19
N ALA A 143 11.61 8.06 -17.96
CA ALA A 143 12.92 8.25 -17.33
C ALA A 143 12.99 7.61 -15.94
N ARG A 144 11.92 7.71 -15.13
CA ARG A 144 11.85 7.06 -13.81
C ARG A 144 11.83 5.54 -13.90
N MET A 145 11.14 4.98 -14.89
CA MET A 145 11.06 3.52 -15.11
C MET A 145 12.40 2.91 -15.53
N HIS A 146 13.23 3.67 -16.25
CA HIS A 146 14.57 3.22 -16.67
C HIS A 146 15.69 3.61 -15.70
N ARG A 147 15.38 4.36 -14.63
CA ARG A 147 16.37 4.70 -13.61
C ARG A 147 16.81 3.42 -12.91
N ALA A 148 18.13 3.21 -12.82
CA ALA A 148 18.69 2.17 -11.98
C ALA A 148 18.11 2.29 -10.57
N ARG A 149 17.52 1.19 -10.08
CA ARG A 149 17.04 1.10 -8.71
C ARG A 149 18.25 1.25 -7.80
N SER A 150 18.22 2.24 -6.90
CA SER A 150 19.30 2.42 -5.93
C SER A 150 19.39 1.15 -5.08
N GLY A 151 20.57 0.54 -5.02
CA GLY A 151 20.81 -0.64 -4.20
C GLY A 151 20.45 -0.39 -2.74
N ALA A 152 19.93 -1.44 -2.10
CA ALA A 152 19.67 -1.61 -0.67
C ALA A 152 19.55 -0.30 0.14
N ALA A 153 18.41 0.40 0.00
CA ALA A 153 17.86 1.07 1.18
C ALA A 153 17.74 -0.01 2.28
N ALA A 154 18.03 0.32 3.55
CA ALA A 154 17.77 -0.58 4.67
C ALA A 154 16.41 -1.24 4.43
N ALA A 155 16.39 -2.57 4.29
CA ALA A 155 15.25 -3.25 3.71
C ALA A 155 14.05 -2.99 4.63
N ALA A 156 13.14 -2.13 4.18
CA ALA A 156 11.92 -1.84 4.92
C ALA A 156 11.14 -3.15 5.11
N ASP A 157 10.44 -3.25 6.24
CA ASP A 157 9.65 -4.42 6.54
C ASP A 157 8.64 -4.69 5.42
N ARG A 158 8.48 -5.97 5.09
CA ARG A 158 7.57 -6.39 4.04
C ARG A 158 6.17 -6.45 4.62
N LEU A 159 5.32 -5.57 4.11
CA LEU A 159 3.89 -5.52 4.39
C LEU A 159 3.12 -5.93 3.14
N SER A 160 2.18 -6.86 3.28
CA SER A 160 1.20 -7.18 2.24
C SER A 160 -0.18 -7.34 2.87
N VAL A 161 -1.21 -7.24 2.05
CA VAL A 161 -2.58 -7.61 2.43
C VAL A 161 -2.98 -8.85 1.64
N HIS A 162 -3.85 -9.68 2.20
CA HIS A 162 -4.48 -10.86 1.60
C HIS A 162 -5.95 -10.94 1.97
N GLY A 163 -6.68 -11.79 1.27
CA GLY A 163 -8.08 -12.09 1.54
C GLY A 163 -9.05 -11.48 0.54
N ASN A 164 -10.32 -11.52 0.90
CA ASN A 164 -11.48 -11.09 0.13
C ASN A 164 -12.67 -10.95 1.10
N GLU A 165 -13.87 -10.66 0.58
CA GLU A 165 -15.09 -10.55 1.39
C GLU A 165 -15.35 -11.76 2.30
N GLN A 166 -15.06 -12.98 1.84
CA GLN A 166 -15.32 -14.21 2.60
C GLN A 166 -14.26 -14.48 3.68
N LEU A 167 -12.99 -14.23 3.36
CA LEU A 167 -11.86 -14.52 4.26
C LEU A 167 -11.58 -13.38 5.24
N GLY A 168 -12.11 -12.19 4.96
CA GLY A 168 -11.76 -10.95 5.63
C GLY A 168 -10.40 -10.41 5.18
N GLN A 169 -9.96 -9.32 5.80
CA GLN A 169 -8.69 -8.68 5.50
C GLN A 169 -7.57 -9.24 6.38
N TRP A 170 -6.52 -9.75 5.74
CA TRP A 170 -5.35 -10.27 6.41
C TRP A 170 -4.12 -9.44 6.07
N VAL A 171 -3.39 -9.01 7.09
CA VAL A 171 -2.11 -8.34 6.94
C VAL A 171 -1.01 -9.39 7.07
N GLU A 172 -0.15 -9.52 6.07
CA GLU A 172 1.12 -10.26 6.13
C GLU A 172 2.25 -9.29 6.50
N LEU A 173 3.09 -9.70 7.45
CA LEU A 173 4.25 -8.93 7.90
C LEU A 173 5.48 -9.83 8.03
N ALA A 174 6.62 -9.34 7.54
CA ALA A 174 7.93 -9.94 7.78
C ALA A 174 9.02 -8.86 7.82
N PRO A 175 10.14 -9.09 8.52
CA PRO A 175 11.29 -8.19 8.43
C PRO A 175 11.78 -8.04 7.00
N GLY A 176 12.26 -6.85 6.64
CA GLY A 176 12.88 -6.65 5.33
C GLY A 176 14.23 -7.37 5.19
N ALA A 177 14.92 -7.65 6.30
CA ALA A 177 16.14 -8.43 6.34
C ALA A 177 16.26 -9.25 7.64
N GLY A 178 16.88 -10.44 7.55
CA GLY A 178 17.12 -11.31 8.70
C GLY A 178 15.84 -11.98 9.22
N SER A 179 15.83 -12.26 10.53
CA SER A 179 14.67 -12.81 11.24
C SER A 179 14.43 -12.10 12.57
N TRP A 180 13.18 -12.10 13.01
CA TRP A 180 12.74 -11.66 14.33
C TRP A 180 12.37 -12.86 15.19
N GLN A 181 12.74 -12.84 16.47
CA GLN A 181 12.35 -13.84 17.47
C GLN A 181 11.02 -13.47 18.12
N GLY A 182 9.96 -13.51 17.32
CA GLY A 182 8.64 -13.01 17.67
C GLY A 182 8.33 -11.65 17.09
N VAL A 183 7.05 -11.30 17.15
CA VAL A 183 6.52 -10.03 16.64
C VAL A 183 5.40 -9.54 17.53
N MET A 184 5.29 -8.22 17.63
CA MET A 184 4.10 -7.54 18.11
C MET A 184 3.48 -6.76 16.96
N PHE A 185 2.18 -6.91 16.76
CA PHE A 185 1.42 -6.22 15.73
C PHE A 185 0.15 -5.63 16.33
N ALA A 186 -0.15 -4.38 15.99
CA ALA A 186 -1.25 -3.66 16.57
C ALA A 186 -1.94 -2.74 15.58
N VAL A 187 -3.21 -2.48 15.86
CA VAL A 187 -4.06 -1.59 15.04
C VAL A 187 -4.65 -0.48 15.91
N ALA A 188 -4.82 0.70 15.31
CA ALA A 188 -5.56 1.81 15.89
C ALA A 188 -6.69 2.25 14.94
N GLY A 189 -7.72 2.88 15.50
CA GLY A 189 -8.88 3.40 14.76
C GLY A 189 -10.20 2.86 15.29
N GLU A 190 -11.26 3.65 15.13
CA GLU A 190 -12.59 3.28 15.60
C GLU A 190 -13.13 2.05 14.84
N GLY A 191 -13.64 1.06 15.59
CA GLY A 191 -14.18 -0.17 15.02
C GLY A 191 -13.13 -1.11 14.38
N ALA A 192 -11.84 -0.80 14.50
CA ALA A 192 -10.76 -1.66 14.03
C ALA A 192 -10.27 -2.61 15.14
N SER A 193 -10.08 -3.87 14.80
CA SER A 193 -9.57 -4.87 15.75
C SER A 193 -8.86 -6.03 15.05
N ILE A 194 -8.03 -6.74 15.81
CA ILE A 194 -7.46 -8.02 15.39
C ILE A 194 -8.32 -9.11 16.02
N ASP A 195 -8.81 -10.05 15.21
CA ASP A 195 -9.62 -11.18 15.68
C ASP A 195 -8.98 -12.55 15.40
N PHE A 196 -7.84 -12.57 14.70
CA PHE A 196 -7.05 -13.77 14.46
C PHE A 196 -5.59 -13.42 14.19
N GLN A 197 -4.67 -14.29 14.61
CA GLN A 197 -3.27 -14.22 14.18
C GLN A 197 -2.77 -15.61 13.77
N ALA A 198 -1.79 -15.64 12.89
CA ALA A 198 -1.14 -16.85 12.41
C ALA A 198 0.32 -16.56 12.01
N THR A 199 1.07 -17.64 11.85
CA THR A 199 2.40 -17.66 11.22
C THR A 199 2.45 -18.76 10.18
N GLY A 200 3.20 -18.56 9.11
CA GLY A 200 3.42 -19.60 8.10
C GLY A 200 4.27 -19.12 6.93
N PRO A 201 4.34 -19.90 5.84
CA PRO A 201 5.09 -19.52 4.64
C PRO A 201 4.70 -18.13 4.13
N SER A 202 5.68 -17.38 3.66
CA SER A 202 5.49 -16.03 3.11
C SER A 202 4.73 -16.04 1.78
N GLY A 203 3.97 -14.97 1.51
CA GLY A 203 3.34 -14.71 0.21
C GLY A 203 1.93 -15.25 0.02
N GLY A 204 1.31 -15.83 1.04
CA GLY A 204 -0.07 -16.33 0.97
C GLY A 204 -0.60 -16.75 2.33
N LEU A 205 -1.93 -16.83 2.47
CA LEU A 205 -2.54 -17.25 3.72
C LEU A 205 -2.13 -18.69 4.06
N PRO A 206 -1.65 -18.94 5.29
CA PRO A 206 -1.20 -20.28 5.67
C PRO A 206 -2.39 -21.22 5.86
N GLU A 207 -2.27 -22.45 5.35
CA GLU A 207 -3.27 -23.51 5.56
C GLU A 207 -3.27 -24.01 7.01
N THR A 208 -2.09 -24.04 7.64
CA THR A 208 -1.89 -24.46 9.03
C THR A 208 -0.97 -23.49 9.75
N SER A 209 -1.16 -23.35 11.06
CA SER A 209 -0.35 -22.45 11.87
C SER A 209 -0.17 -22.98 13.29
N THR A 210 1.04 -22.79 13.83
CA THR A 210 1.36 -23.08 15.22
C THR A 210 1.83 -21.79 15.88
N ILE A 211 1.08 -21.29 16.85
CA ILE A 211 1.39 -20.04 17.54
C ILE A 211 2.16 -20.35 18.83
N ALA A 212 3.39 -19.86 18.93
CA ALA A 212 4.21 -19.95 20.13
C ALA A 212 3.96 -18.72 21.02
N TYR A 213 3.50 -18.96 22.26
CA TYR A 213 3.30 -17.91 23.28
C TYR A 213 2.42 -16.74 22.79
N GLY A 214 1.27 -17.07 22.19
CA GLY A 214 0.34 -16.08 21.66
C GLY A 214 -0.28 -15.21 22.75
N GLN A 215 -0.28 -13.90 22.53
CA GLN A 215 -0.92 -12.89 23.37
C GLN A 215 -1.92 -12.09 22.52
N SER A 216 -3.03 -11.68 23.13
CA SER A 216 -4.08 -10.89 22.48
C SER A 216 -4.56 -9.76 23.39
N GLY A 217 -5.10 -8.71 22.77
CA GLY A 217 -5.70 -7.58 23.49
C GLY A 217 -4.69 -6.68 24.21
N LEU A 218 -3.42 -6.71 23.83
CA LEU A 218 -2.38 -5.83 24.36
C LEU A 218 -2.75 -4.37 24.08
N LYS A 219 -2.51 -3.49 25.05
CA LYS A 219 -2.71 -2.05 24.90
C LYS A 219 -1.35 -1.38 24.79
N LEU A 220 -1.18 -0.60 23.74
CA LEU A 220 0.05 0.12 23.43
C LEU A 220 -0.30 1.58 23.17
N GLU A 221 0.63 2.48 23.46
CA GLU A 221 0.49 3.89 23.15
C GLU A 221 1.68 4.35 22.32
N SER A 222 1.42 5.03 21.21
CA SER A 222 2.47 5.62 20.37
C SER A 222 1.93 6.82 19.63
N ALA A 223 2.73 7.90 19.54
CA ALA A 223 2.37 9.15 18.89
C ALA A 223 0.99 9.71 19.31
N GLY A 224 0.62 9.54 20.59
CA GLY A 224 -0.66 9.99 21.13
C GLY A 224 -1.88 9.16 20.70
N ARG A 225 -1.68 7.97 20.13
CA ARG A 225 -2.74 7.03 19.73
C ARG A 225 -2.66 5.76 20.56
N THR A 226 -3.81 5.25 20.97
CA THR A 226 -3.93 3.93 21.60
C THR A 226 -4.11 2.84 20.54
N PHE A 227 -3.30 1.80 20.62
CA PHE A 227 -3.38 0.63 19.76
C PHE A 227 -3.87 -0.58 20.54
N THR A 228 -4.57 -1.49 19.85
CA THR A 228 -4.85 -2.83 20.36
C THR A 228 -4.04 -3.85 19.57
N GLY A 229 -3.14 -4.55 20.26
CA GLY A 229 -2.14 -5.42 19.69
C GLY A 229 -2.25 -6.87 20.09
N TRP A 230 -1.68 -7.73 19.25
CA TRP A 230 -1.47 -9.14 19.48
C TRP A 230 0.02 -9.42 19.30
N ALA A 231 0.53 -10.44 19.97
CA ALA A 231 1.94 -10.80 19.90
C ALA A 231 2.13 -12.32 19.90
N LEU A 232 3.29 -12.76 19.42
CA LEU A 232 3.75 -14.14 19.47
C LEU A 232 5.27 -14.22 19.42
N ARG A 233 5.84 -15.39 19.73
CA ARG A 233 7.29 -15.62 19.81
C ARG A 233 7.83 -16.58 18.74
N ASN A 234 7.09 -16.81 17.65
CA ASN A 234 7.61 -17.57 16.53
C ASN A 234 8.73 -16.81 15.82
N GLU A 235 9.68 -17.53 15.22
CA GLU A 235 10.67 -16.91 14.33
C GLU A 235 9.98 -16.44 13.03
N ILE A 236 10.13 -15.16 12.68
CA ILE A 236 9.55 -14.52 11.49
C ILE A 236 10.68 -13.99 10.60
N GLY A 237 10.58 -14.15 9.28
CA GLY A 237 11.60 -13.70 8.32
C GLY A 237 12.36 -14.86 7.66
N ALA A 238 13.65 -14.69 7.44
CA ALA A 238 14.52 -15.69 6.81
C ALA A 238 14.90 -16.80 7.81
N THR A 239 14.04 -17.81 7.96
CA THR A 239 14.26 -18.95 8.88
C THR A 239 14.97 -20.11 8.19
N ALA A 240 15.44 -21.08 8.98
CA ALA A 240 16.07 -22.31 8.47
C ALA A 240 15.14 -23.14 7.56
N SER A 241 13.82 -23.06 7.74
CA SER A 241 12.83 -23.80 6.94
C SER A 241 12.26 -22.98 5.77
N GLY A 242 12.81 -21.79 5.52
CA GLY A 242 12.37 -20.87 4.48
C GLY A 242 11.73 -19.59 5.02
N PRO A 243 11.26 -18.69 4.13
CA PRO A 243 10.69 -17.41 4.53
C PRO A 243 9.35 -17.58 5.27
N VAL A 244 9.30 -17.18 6.55
CA VAL A 244 8.09 -17.21 7.40
C VAL A 244 7.57 -15.80 7.60
N SER A 245 6.25 -15.63 7.58
CA SER A 245 5.59 -14.36 7.88
C SER A 245 4.61 -14.48 9.03
N TYR A 246 4.38 -13.35 9.68
CA TYR A 246 3.27 -13.12 10.57
C TYR A 246 2.03 -12.74 9.76
N TYR A 247 0.87 -13.18 10.23
CA TYR A 247 -0.42 -12.88 9.64
C TYR A 247 -1.38 -12.41 10.73
N ALA A 248 -2.07 -11.30 10.52
CA ALA A 248 -3.16 -10.85 11.38
C ALA A 248 -4.43 -10.62 10.55
N ARG A 249 -5.55 -11.19 10.97
CA ARG A 249 -6.85 -10.83 10.40
C ARG A 249 -7.37 -9.60 11.13
N VAL A 250 -7.63 -8.56 10.34
CA VAL A 250 -8.06 -7.25 10.79
C VAL A 250 -9.51 -7.02 10.40
N ARG A 251 -10.30 -6.56 11.37
CA ARG A 251 -11.67 -6.07 11.18
C ARG A 251 -11.68 -4.56 11.05
N GLY A 252 -12.70 -4.05 10.37
CA GLY A 252 -12.89 -2.61 10.18
C GLY A 252 -11.83 -1.99 9.27
N ARG A 253 -11.63 -0.69 9.45
CA ARG A 253 -10.68 0.14 8.67
C ARG A 253 -9.73 0.84 9.64
N PRO A 254 -8.63 0.20 10.06
CA PRO A 254 -7.67 0.85 10.95
C PRO A 254 -7.12 2.14 10.32
N GLU A 255 -6.92 3.14 11.17
CA GLU A 255 -6.29 4.42 10.83
C GLU A 255 -4.77 4.31 10.88
N ALA A 256 -4.23 3.35 11.64
CA ALA A 256 -2.81 3.06 11.67
C ALA A 256 -2.51 1.61 12.05
N LEU A 257 -1.35 1.15 11.60
CA LEU A 257 -0.71 -0.09 12.02
C LEU A 257 0.55 0.25 12.80
N LEU A 258 0.84 -0.55 13.82
CA LEU A 258 2.08 -0.50 14.58
C LEU A 258 2.66 -1.91 14.65
N TRP A 259 3.96 -2.05 14.44
CA TRP A 259 4.63 -3.32 14.64
C TRP A 259 6.09 -3.16 15.08
N MET A 260 6.60 -4.20 15.71
CA MET A 260 7.98 -4.32 16.14
C MET A 260 8.36 -5.79 16.36
N PRO A 261 9.66 -6.11 16.42
CA PRO A 261 10.10 -7.36 17.01
C PRO A 261 9.51 -7.54 18.41
N TYR A 262 9.28 -8.79 18.82
CA TYR A 262 8.82 -9.04 20.18
C TYR A 262 9.84 -8.54 21.20
N THR A 263 9.35 -7.85 22.23
CA THR A 263 10.15 -7.35 23.35
C THR A 263 9.36 -7.48 24.65
N GLU A 264 10.07 -7.63 25.76
CA GLU A 264 9.53 -7.55 27.12
C GLU A 264 9.79 -6.17 27.77
N GLU A 265 10.51 -5.29 27.06
CA GLU A 265 10.83 -3.94 27.51
C GLU A 265 9.67 -2.97 27.24
N ASP A 266 9.48 -2.00 28.15
CA ASP A 266 8.41 -1.00 28.05
C ASP A 266 8.69 0.11 27.00
N ASP A 267 9.96 0.27 26.59
CA ASP A 267 10.39 1.24 25.58
C ASP A 267 11.08 0.50 24.43
N ALA A 268 10.54 0.62 23.21
CA ALA A 268 11.03 -0.10 22.05
C ALA A 268 10.72 0.64 20.75
N ASP A 269 11.65 0.53 19.81
CA ASP A 269 11.52 1.12 18.48
C ASP A 269 10.45 0.38 17.67
N ALA A 270 9.29 1.02 17.54
CA ALA A 270 8.18 0.52 16.75
C ALA A 270 8.05 1.24 15.41
N THR A 271 7.74 0.47 14.37
CA THR A 271 7.36 1.02 13.07
C THR A 271 5.88 1.39 13.11
N LEU A 272 5.59 2.66 12.78
CA LEU A 272 4.24 3.21 12.69
C LEU A 272 3.89 3.51 11.22
N LEU A 273 2.76 2.97 10.75
CA LEU A 273 2.20 3.27 9.44
C LEU A 273 0.81 3.88 9.58
N ALA A 274 0.66 5.16 9.25
CA ALA A 274 -0.64 5.78 9.06
C ALA A 274 -1.31 5.25 7.78
N LEU A 275 -2.58 4.88 7.87
CA LEU A 275 -3.38 4.37 6.75
C LEU A 275 -4.43 5.37 6.27
N ASP A 276 -4.57 6.50 6.93
CA ASP A 276 -5.60 7.52 6.70
C ASP A 276 -5.12 8.80 6.01
#